data_AF-A0A9D7E874-F1
#
_entry.id   AF-A0A9D7E874-F1
#
_cell.length_a   1.000
_cell.length_b   1.000
_cell.length_c   1.000
_cell.angle_alpha   90.00
_cell.angle_beta   90.00
_cell.angle_gamma   90.00
#
_symmetry.space_group_name_H-M   'P 1'
#
loop_
_entity.id
_entity.type
_entity.pdbx_description
1 polymer ?
#
loop_
_entity_poly.entity_id
_entity_poly.type
_entity_poly.pdbx_seq_one_letter_code
_entity_poly.pdbx_strand_id
1 'polypeptide(L)'
;MQSDRLKARLRKDRPMTSITIRMPVDAVESMKTIAPLKGLIGYQSLLKSYVSEGLRRDETQYLDKTEVRLIEALKRRGVPDDVLEDAARELHPG
;
A
#
# COMPACT_ATOMS: atom_id res chain seq x y z
N MET A 1 7.70 -0.36 -10.23
CA MET A 1 6.52 -0.98 -9.55
C MET A 1 6.32 -0.62 -8.07
N GLN A 2 7.28 -0.79 -7.14
CA GLN A 2 7.15 -0.16 -5.81
C GLN A 2 7.40 1.36 -5.86
N SER A 3 8.39 1.78 -6.66
CA SER A 3 8.83 3.16 -6.81
C SER A 3 7.72 4.10 -7.29
N ASP A 4 6.91 3.69 -8.26
CA ASP A 4 5.88 4.55 -8.86
C ASP A 4 4.63 4.69 -7.98
N ARG A 5 4.27 3.63 -7.23
CA ARG A 5 3.24 3.69 -6.19
C ARG A 5 3.67 4.53 -5.00
N LEU A 6 4.93 4.42 -4.57
CA LEU A 6 5.51 5.31 -3.55
C LEU A 6 5.53 6.77 -4.02
N LYS A 7 5.99 7.04 -5.26
CA LYS A 7 5.95 8.37 -5.88
C LYS A 7 4.52 8.94 -5.95
N ALA A 8 3.54 8.12 -6.33
CA ALA A 8 2.13 8.53 -6.36
C ALA A 8 1.59 8.88 -4.97
N ARG A 9 2.02 8.16 -3.93
CA ARG A 9 1.65 8.44 -2.53
C ARG A 9 2.29 9.72 -1.98
N LEU A 10 3.46 10.11 -2.50
CA LEU A 10 4.20 11.34 -2.15
C LEU A 10 3.71 12.58 -2.89
N ARG A 11 2.84 12.44 -3.90
CA ARG A 11 2.23 13.60 -4.58
C ARG A 11 1.38 14.40 -3.60
N LYS A 12 1.74 15.68 -3.45
CA LYS A 12 1.08 16.64 -2.55
C LYS A 12 -0.39 16.85 -2.90
N ASP A 13 -0.72 16.93 -4.18
CA ASP A 13 -2.08 17.19 -4.68
C ASP A 13 -2.80 15.91 -5.15
N ARG A 14 -2.69 14.85 -4.37
CA ARG A 14 -3.41 13.60 -4.68
C ARG A 14 -4.92 13.80 -4.48
N PRO A 15 -5.77 13.28 -5.39
CA PRO A 15 -7.21 13.34 -5.21
C PRO A 15 -7.61 12.63 -3.91
N MET A 16 -8.50 13.27 -3.16
CA MET A 16 -9.06 12.73 -1.92
C MET A 16 -10.55 12.47 -2.10
N THR A 17 -11.03 11.37 -1.53
CA THR A 17 -12.45 11.01 -1.50
C THR A 17 -12.93 11.04 -0.05
N SER A 18 -14.02 11.78 0.20
CA SER A 18 -14.71 11.74 1.48
C SER A 18 -15.54 10.46 1.58
N ILE A 19 -15.35 9.71 2.66
CA ILE A 19 -16.10 8.48 2.95
C ILE A 19 -16.82 8.61 4.29
N THR A 20 -18.02 8.03 4.39
CA THR A 20 -18.77 7.94 5.65
C THR A 20 -18.76 6.48 6.11
N ILE A 21 -18.33 6.23 7.34
CA ILE A 21 -18.25 4.89 7.94
C ILE A 21 -19.04 4.90 9.23
N ARG A 22 -19.92 3.90 9.42
CA ARG A 22 -20.55 3.64 10.73
C ARG A 22 -19.58 2.83 11.58
N MET A 23 -19.39 3.24 12.83
CA MET A 23 -18.45 2.63 13.76
C MET A 23 -19.08 2.49 15.14
N PRO A 24 -18.81 1.40 15.88
CA PRO A 24 -19.24 1.27 17.26
C PRO A 24 -18.73 2.44 18.12
N VAL A 25 -19.58 2.90 19.04
CA VAL A 25 -19.28 4.07 19.90
C VAL A 25 -18.07 3.79 20.78
N ASP A 26 -18.00 2.61 21.38
CA ASP A 26 -16.89 2.14 22.21
C ASP A 26 -15.55 2.11 21.46
N ALA A 27 -15.56 1.77 20.17
CA ALA A 27 -14.38 1.82 19.32
C ALA A 27 -13.91 3.27 19.09
N VAL A 28 -14.84 4.21 18.87
CA VAL A 28 -14.52 5.64 18.74
C VAL A 28 -13.90 6.16 20.04
N GLU A 29 -14.49 5.84 21.19
CA GLU A 29 -14.00 6.29 22.51
C GLU A 29 -12.63 5.70 22.83
N SER A 30 -12.42 4.42 22.50
CA SER A 30 -11.10 3.79 22.61
C SER A 30 -10.05 4.52 21.77
N MET A 31 -10.38 4.87 20.53
CA MET A 31 -9.45 5.62 19.68
C MET A 31 -9.18 7.05 20.17
N LYS A 32 -10.17 7.74 20.74
CA LYS A 32 -9.96 9.05 21.38
C LYS A 32 -8.98 8.95 22.54
N THR A 33 -9.03 7.86 23.30
CA THR A 33 -8.10 7.60 24.41
C THR A 33 -6.70 7.25 23.91
N ILE A 34 -6.59 6.44 22.86
CA ILE A 34 -5.31 5.96 22.32
C ILE A 34 -4.57 7.03 21.51
N ALA A 35 -5.27 7.89 20.77
CA ALA A 35 -4.63 8.85 19.86
C ALA A 35 -3.59 9.76 20.56
N PRO A 36 -3.88 10.39 21.72
CA PRO A 36 -2.90 11.18 22.46
C PRO A 36 -1.70 10.34 22.93
N LEU A 37 -1.92 9.10 23.36
CA LEU A 37 -0.84 8.20 23.79
C LEU A 37 0.12 7.85 22.65
N LYS A 38 -0.35 7.90 21.40
CA LYS A 38 0.48 7.73 20.19
C LYS A 38 0.99 9.05 19.61
N GLY A 39 0.83 10.17 20.32
CA GLY A 39 1.26 11.50 19.85
C GLY A 39 0.44 12.05 18.68
N LEU A 40 -0.78 11.53 18.46
CA LEU A 40 -1.65 11.94 17.37
C LEU A 40 -2.73 12.90 17.85
N ILE A 41 -3.00 13.93 17.05
CA ILE A 41 -4.08 14.88 17.30
C ILE A 41 -5.39 14.25 16.82
N GLY A 42 -6.17 13.74 17.76
CA GLY A 42 -7.52 13.23 17.54
C GLY A 42 -7.61 11.82 16.93
N TYR A 43 -8.77 11.18 17.13
CA TYR A 43 -9.01 9.79 16.71
C TYR A 43 -9.00 9.60 15.18
N GLN A 44 -9.35 10.63 14.41
CA GLN A 44 -9.35 10.56 12.95
C GLN A 44 -7.93 10.37 12.39
N SER A 45 -6.92 10.98 13.02
CA SER A 45 -5.51 10.81 12.65
C SER A 45 -5.05 9.38 12.92
N LEU A 46 -5.47 8.81 14.07
CA LEU A 46 -5.20 7.43 14.41
C LEU A 46 -5.86 6.44 13.44
N LEU A 47 -7.13 6.65 13.10
CA LEU A 47 -7.85 5.83 12.13
C LEU A 47 -7.13 5.81 10.77
N LYS A 48 -6.75 6.98 10.26
CA LYS A 48 -5.98 7.10 8.99
C LYS A 48 -4.65 6.33 9.06
N SER A 49 -3.96 6.40 10.20
CA SER A 49 -2.70 5.69 10.43
C SER A 49 -2.91 4.17 10.36
N TYR A 50 -3.90 3.63 11.08
CA TYR A 50 -4.20 2.19 11.08
C TYR A 50 -4.60 1.67 9.71
N VAL A 51 -5.49 2.37 9.00
CA VAL A 51 -5.87 1.99 7.63
C VAL A 51 -4.64 1.99 6.72
N SER A 52 -3.80 3.02 6.81
CA SER A 52 -2.60 3.13 5.97
C SER A 52 -1.58 2.02 6.26
N GLU A 53 -1.39 1.67 7.54
CA GLU A 53 -0.46 0.60 7.94
C GLU A 53 -0.97 -0.77 7.51
N GLY A 54 -2.23 -1.08 7.82
CA GLY A 54 -2.86 -2.35 7.44
C GLY A 54 -2.83 -2.54 5.93
N LEU A 55 -3.20 -1.51 5.17
CA LEU A 55 -3.18 -1.57 3.72
C LEU A 55 -1.77 -1.75 3.15
N ARG A 56 -0.75 -1.09 3.70
CA ARG A 56 0.65 -1.33 3.26
C ARG A 56 1.07 -2.77 3.49
N ARG A 57 0.73 -3.35 4.65
CA ARG A 57 1.04 -4.75 4.97
C ARG A 57 0.38 -5.70 3.97
N ASP A 58 -0.90 -5.49 3.70
CA ASP A 58 -1.67 -6.33 2.78
C ASP A 58 -1.21 -6.15 1.33
N GLU A 59 -0.91 -4.93 0.90
CA GLU A 59 -0.33 -4.65 -0.42
C GLU A 59 0.97 -5.46 -0.62
N THR A 60 1.88 -5.43 0.34
CA THR A 60 3.11 -6.25 0.30
C THR A 60 2.81 -7.75 0.33
N GLN A 61 1.82 -8.17 1.12
CA GLN A 61 1.51 -9.60 1.27
C GLN A 61 0.81 -10.21 0.06
N TYR A 62 -0.06 -9.45 -0.61
CA TYR A 62 -0.99 -9.98 -1.62
C TYR A 62 -0.76 -9.43 -3.01
N LEU A 63 -0.31 -8.18 -3.14
CA LEU A 63 -0.15 -7.54 -4.45
C LEU A 63 1.28 -7.66 -5.00
N ASP A 64 2.30 -7.74 -4.13
CA ASP A 64 3.69 -7.94 -4.56
C ASP A 64 4.01 -9.41 -4.93
N LYS A 65 3.09 -10.36 -4.72
CA LYS A 65 3.35 -11.79 -4.96
C LYS A 65 2.99 -12.30 -6.35
N THR A 66 2.01 -11.72 -7.04
CA THR A 66 1.54 -12.30 -8.31
C THR A 66 2.59 -12.17 -9.41
N GLU A 67 3.22 -11.01 -9.51
CA GLU A 67 4.27 -10.76 -10.49
C GLU A 67 5.55 -11.51 -10.15
N VAL A 68 5.96 -11.51 -8.87
CA VAL A 68 7.10 -12.30 -8.40
C VAL A 68 6.88 -13.80 -8.68
N ARG A 69 5.69 -14.33 -8.40
CA ARG A 69 5.34 -15.73 -8.70
C ARG A 69 5.31 -16.01 -10.20
N LEU A 70 4.89 -15.05 -11.02
CA LEU A 70 4.90 -15.17 -12.48
C LEU A 70 6.34 -15.19 -13.01
N ILE A 71 7.18 -14.27 -12.57
CA ILE A 71 8.61 -14.22 -12.90
C ILE A 71 9.28 -15.53 -12.49
N GLU A 72 9.07 -16.02 -11.28
CA GLU A 72 9.60 -17.32 -10.82
C GLU A 72 9.07 -18.51 -11.63
N ALA A 73 7.81 -18.46 -12.08
CA ALA A 73 7.24 -19.50 -12.93
C ALA A 73 7.86 -19.49 -14.34
N LEU A 74 8.16 -18.31 -14.89
CA LEU A 74 8.83 -18.15 -16.18
C LEU A 74 10.30 -18.59 -16.12
N LYS A 75 11.04 -18.20 -15.07
CA LYS A 75 12.41 -18.70 -14.82
C LYS A 75 12.47 -20.23 -14.75
N ARG A 76 11.52 -20.85 -14.04
CA ARG A 76 11.41 -22.33 -13.98
C ARG A 76 11.09 -22.99 -15.32
N ARG A 77 10.52 -22.24 -16.28
CA ARG A 77 10.30 -22.70 -17.66
C ARG A 77 11.48 -22.43 -18.58
N GLY A 78 12.59 -21.92 -18.05
CA GLY A 78 13.81 -21.67 -18.81
C GLY A 78 13.84 -20.31 -19.51
N VAL A 79 12.97 -19.37 -19.12
CA VAL A 79 13.06 -17.99 -19.62
C VAL A 79 14.32 -17.35 -19.01
N PRO A 80 15.26 -16.87 -19.84
CA PRO A 80 16.46 -16.19 -19.38
C PRO A 80 16.18 -14.87 -18.63
N ASP A 81 17.07 -14.51 -17.70
CA ASP A 81 16.91 -13.33 -16.83
C ASP A 81 16.99 -12.01 -17.62
N ASP A 82 17.82 -11.94 -18.66
CA ASP A 82 17.95 -10.81 -19.57
C ASP A 82 16.64 -10.51 -20.32
N VAL A 83 15.94 -11.54 -20.78
CA VAL A 83 14.62 -11.39 -21.43
C VAL A 83 13.57 -10.83 -20.46
N LEU A 84 13.60 -11.26 -19.20
CA LEU A 84 12.69 -10.77 -18.16
C LEU A 84 12.99 -9.31 -17.80
N GLU A 85 14.26 -8.93 -17.73
CA GLU A 85 14.69 -7.56 -17.47
C GLU A 85 14.35 -6.61 -18.63
N ASP A 86 14.53 -7.05 -19.86
CA ASP A 86 14.17 -6.29 -21.06
C ASP A 86 12.65 -6.07 -21.13
N ALA A 87 11.86 -7.13 -20.93
CA ALA A 87 10.40 -7.03 -20.86
C ALA A 87 9.92 -6.10 -19.73
N ALA A 88 10.58 -6.12 -18.57
CA ALA A 88 10.27 -5.21 -17.46
C ALA A 88 10.59 -3.74 -17.82
N ARG A 89 11.62 -3.51 -18.64
CA ARG A 89 12.02 -2.18 -19.12
C ARG A 89 11.03 -1.63 -20.16
N GLU A 90 10.46 -2.48 -21.00
CA GLU A 90 9.43 -2.11 -21.98
C GLU A 90 8.12 -1.62 -21.34
N LEU A 91 7.76 -2.15 -20.17
CA LEU A 91 6.56 -1.74 -19.42
C LEU A 91 6.69 -0.36 -18.76
N HIS A 92 7.90 0.19 -18.71
CA HIS A 92 8.20 1.50 -18.16
C HIS A 92 9.16 2.28 -19.08
N PRO A 93 8.69 2.78 -20.23
CA PRO A 93 9.44 3.78 -20.96
C PRO A 93 9.54 5.03 -20.06
N GLY A 94 10.76 5.55 -19.92
CA GLY A 94 11.09 6.67 -19.05
C GLY A 94 10.22 7.91 -19.24
#